data_AF-A0A3M6VRQ3-F1
#
_entry.id   AF-A0A3M6VRQ3-F1
#
_cell.length_a   1.000
_cell.length_b   1.000
_cell.length_c   1.000
_cell.angle_alpha   90.00
_cell.angle_beta   90.00
_cell.angle_gamma   90.00
#
_symmetry.space_group_name_H-M   'P 1'
#
loop_
_entity.id
_entity.type
_entity.pdbx_description
1 polymer ?
#
loop_
_entity_poly.entity_id
_entity_poly.type
_entity_poly.pdbx_seq_one_letter_code
_entity_poly.pdbx_strand_id
1 'polypeptide(L)'
;MGKDENGFKYYEDPTEVYGQHRWTEYKVDTFDEVEGTLIPPEWHLWMHHVTDSPPNEGGQDFHNWEKTETVAHSDAPFTTHLGDHVPYYPNKTLYRSRGYNVGSLATKPDEPDQYYLQPGHLRRTRKHKQHFFAHVDYNNPENSDETREQFLRPADVN
;
A
#
# COMPACT_ATOMS: atom_id res chain seq x y z
N MET A 1 37.17 9.37 6.80
CA MET A 1 37.74 10.59 6.18
C MET A 1 37.06 10.90 4.85
N GLY A 2 36.65 12.15 4.60
CA GLY A 2 36.03 12.54 3.32
C GLY A 2 35.25 13.87 3.38
N LYS A 3 34.50 14.16 2.32
CA LYS A 3 33.63 15.33 2.21
C LYS A 3 32.27 14.91 1.66
N ASP A 4 31.19 15.44 2.21
CA ASP A 4 29.83 15.18 1.72
C ASP A 4 29.38 16.19 0.66
N GLU A 5 28.14 16.03 0.19
CA GLU A 5 27.49 16.89 -0.81
C GLU A 5 27.29 18.33 -0.31
N ASN A 6 26.99 18.49 0.99
CA ASN A 6 26.83 19.78 1.67
C ASN A 6 28.17 20.49 1.88
N GLY A 7 29.26 19.74 1.80
CA GLY A 7 30.63 20.17 1.89
C GLY A 7 31.22 20.18 3.29
N PHE A 8 30.61 19.45 4.22
CA PHE A 8 31.19 19.13 5.52
C PHE A 8 32.33 18.15 5.34
N LYS A 9 33.36 18.28 6.18
CA LYS A 9 34.54 17.43 6.13
C LYS A 9 34.59 16.53 7.35
N TYR A 10 34.93 15.28 7.13
CA TYR A 10 34.93 14.23 8.14
C TYR A 10 36.35 13.76 8.40
N TYR A 11 36.75 13.72 9.67
CA TYR A 11 38.10 13.42 10.11
C TYR A 11 38.14 12.25 11.09
N GLU A 12 39.25 11.51 11.07
CA GLU A 12 39.51 10.42 12.00
C GLU A 12 40.96 10.43 12.48
N ASP A 13 41.16 10.28 13.78
CA ASP A 13 42.47 10.10 14.41
C ASP A 13 42.42 8.96 15.44
N PRO A 14 42.89 7.75 15.08
CA PRO A 14 42.87 6.59 15.97
C PRO A 14 43.74 6.72 17.23
N THR A 15 44.59 7.76 17.34
CA THR A 15 45.42 8.00 18.53
C THR A 15 44.66 8.66 19.66
N GLU A 16 43.51 9.26 19.37
CA GLU A 16 42.65 9.94 20.33
C GLU A 16 41.77 8.98 21.15
N VAL A 17 41.19 9.51 22.21
CA VAL A 17 40.31 8.74 23.10
C VAL A 17 39.06 8.24 22.34
N TYR A 18 38.60 7.03 22.71
CA TYR A 18 37.36 6.48 22.19
C TYR A 18 36.19 7.46 22.37
N GLY A 19 35.44 7.70 21.28
CA GLY A 19 34.36 8.69 21.22
C GLY A 19 34.79 10.10 20.77
N GLN A 20 36.09 10.43 20.73
CA GLN A 20 36.60 11.71 20.23
C GLN A 20 37.46 11.57 18.96
N HIS A 21 37.86 10.35 18.61
CA HIS A 21 38.67 10.05 17.42
C HIS A 21 37.98 10.27 16.07
N ARG A 22 36.67 10.54 16.03
CA ARG A 22 35.94 10.91 14.81
C ARG A 22 35.27 12.26 15.04
N TRP A 23 35.34 13.17 14.08
CA TRP A 23 34.64 14.47 14.16
C TRP A 23 34.39 15.07 12.78
N THR A 24 33.54 16.10 12.75
CA THR A 24 33.09 16.77 11.53
C THR A 24 33.36 18.27 11.60
N GLU A 25 33.87 18.84 10.51
CA GLU A 25 33.96 20.27 10.31
C GLU A 25 32.79 20.72 9.40
N TYR A 26 31.84 21.44 9.99
CA TYR A 26 30.70 22.00 9.26
C TYR A 26 31.14 23.19 8.41
N LYS A 27 30.53 23.31 7.24
CA LYS A 27 30.73 24.43 6.32
C LYS A 27 29.56 25.41 6.48
N VAL A 28 29.59 26.19 7.54
CA VAL A 28 28.58 27.19 7.89
C VAL A 28 29.22 28.55 8.16
N ASP A 29 28.46 29.63 8.02
CA ASP A 29 28.96 30.98 8.21
C ASP A 29 28.93 31.39 9.69
N THR A 30 27.93 30.90 10.44
CA THR A 30 27.75 31.19 11.86
C THR A 30 27.61 29.90 12.68
N PHE A 31 28.07 29.93 13.94
CA PHE A 31 27.99 28.77 14.85
C PHE A 31 26.55 28.34 15.14
N ASP A 32 25.58 29.26 15.13
CA ASP A 32 24.17 28.96 15.38
C ASP A 32 23.52 28.08 14.29
N GLU A 33 24.18 27.95 13.13
CA GLU A 33 23.73 27.10 12.01
C GLU A 33 24.28 25.66 12.11
N VAL A 34 25.17 25.40 13.08
CA VAL A 34 25.73 24.06 13.29
C VAL A 34 24.66 23.17 13.92
N GLU A 35 24.18 22.19 13.15
CA GLU A 35 23.18 21.23 13.61
C GLU A 35 23.59 19.79 13.28
N GLY A 36 23.43 18.89 14.27
CA GLY A 36 23.78 17.47 14.14
C GLY A 36 22.94 16.71 13.11
N THR A 37 21.71 17.16 12.85
CA THR A 37 20.77 16.53 11.90
C THR A 37 21.14 16.74 10.44
N LEU A 38 22.05 17.70 10.16
CA LEU A 38 22.50 18.02 8.80
C LEU A 38 23.47 16.97 8.24
N ILE A 39 24.01 16.10 9.09
CA ILE A 39 24.89 15.01 8.65
C ILE A 39 24.06 14.00 7.85
N PRO A 40 24.43 13.67 6.61
CA PRO A 40 23.70 12.70 5.80
C PRO A 40 23.79 11.29 6.40
N PRO A 41 22.83 10.39 6.09
CA PRO A 41 22.72 9.08 6.75
C PRO A 41 23.99 8.23 6.68
N GLU A 42 24.70 8.24 5.57
CA GLU A 42 25.90 7.41 5.37
C GLU A 42 27.07 7.86 6.27
N TRP A 43 27.25 9.18 6.38
CA TRP A 43 28.26 9.75 7.30
C TRP A 43 27.81 9.65 8.76
N HIS A 44 26.50 9.69 9.03
CA HIS A 44 25.95 9.51 10.37
C HIS A 44 26.27 8.12 10.94
N LEU A 45 26.11 7.05 10.16
CA LEU A 45 26.45 5.69 10.58
C LEU A 45 27.92 5.55 10.98
N TRP A 46 28.82 6.14 10.19
CA TRP A 46 30.26 6.13 10.46
C TRP A 46 30.62 7.00 11.67
N MET A 47 30.01 8.18 11.79
CA MET A 47 30.28 9.13 12.88
C MET A 47 29.84 8.58 14.24
N HIS A 48 28.80 7.75 14.27
CA HIS A 48 28.28 7.10 15.48
C HIS A 48 28.80 5.67 15.71
N HIS A 49 29.89 5.28 15.04
CA HIS A 49 30.55 3.98 15.25
C HIS A 49 29.64 2.77 15.01
N VAL A 50 28.60 2.93 14.17
CA VAL A 50 27.72 1.82 13.76
C VAL A 50 28.43 0.96 12.71
N THR A 51 29.25 1.61 11.87
CA THR A 51 30.08 0.97 10.86
C THR A 51 31.48 1.59 10.87
N ASP A 52 32.48 0.77 10.55
CA ASP A 52 33.87 1.23 10.37
C ASP A 52 34.15 1.68 8.94
N SER A 53 33.37 1.19 7.96
CA SER A 53 33.54 1.58 6.57
C SER A 53 33.01 2.99 6.33
N PRO A 54 33.82 3.94 5.81
CA PRO A 54 33.32 5.22 5.34
C PRO A 54 32.45 5.02 4.08
N PRO A 55 31.55 5.98 3.77
CA PRO A 55 30.66 5.89 2.60
C PRO A 55 31.39 5.68 1.27
N ASN A 56 32.60 6.22 1.14
CA ASN A 56 33.39 6.12 -0.10
C ASN A 56 33.96 4.73 -0.39
N GLU A 57 33.99 3.82 0.59
CA GLU A 57 34.61 2.49 0.45
C GLU A 57 33.61 1.41 0.03
N GLY A 58 32.35 1.76 -0.24
CA GLY A 58 31.33 0.84 -0.77
C GLY A 58 30.83 -0.22 0.23
N GLY A 59 31.41 -0.31 1.44
CA GLY A 59 30.95 -1.20 2.50
C GLY A 59 29.55 -0.84 3.03
N GLN A 60 29.13 0.42 2.83
CA GLN A 60 27.78 0.89 3.15
C GLN A 60 26.76 0.68 2.01
N ASP A 61 27.20 0.27 0.81
CA ASP A 61 26.29 0.01 -0.30
C ASP A 61 25.55 -1.32 -0.07
N PHE A 62 24.23 -1.22 0.05
CA PHE A 62 23.35 -2.34 0.31
C PHE A 62 23.41 -3.44 -0.76
N HIS A 63 23.85 -3.11 -1.99
CA HIS A 63 24.03 -4.11 -3.05
C HIS A 63 25.17 -5.09 -2.76
N ASN A 64 26.16 -4.66 -1.98
CA ASN A 64 27.35 -5.45 -1.65
C ASN A 64 27.13 -6.37 -0.45
N TRP A 65 26.04 -6.18 0.30
CA TRP A 65 25.75 -7.00 1.47
C TRP A 65 25.37 -8.43 1.10
N GLU A 66 25.79 -9.37 1.94
CA GLU A 66 25.44 -10.77 1.79
C GLU A 66 23.93 -10.93 1.97
N LYS A 67 23.28 -11.41 0.90
CA LYS A 67 21.83 -11.65 0.91
C LYS A 67 21.55 -12.91 1.70
N THR A 68 20.99 -12.74 2.89
CA THR A 68 20.52 -13.85 3.72
C THR A 68 19.03 -14.07 3.52
N GLU A 69 18.62 -15.32 3.40
CA GLU A 69 17.20 -15.67 3.33
C GLU A 69 16.57 -15.41 4.71
N THR A 70 15.50 -14.61 4.77
CA THR A 70 14.81 -14.27 6.03
C THR A 70 14.20 -15.51 6.70
N VAL A 71 13.81 -16.51 5.91
CA VAL A 71 13.06 -17.68 6.36
C VAL A 71 13.61 -18.91 5.66
N ALA A 72 14.01 -19.93 6.42
CA ALA A 72 14.50 -21.21 5.86
C ALA A 72 13.39 -22.05 5.19
N HIS A 73 12.14 -21.93 5.65
CA HIS A 73 10.98 -22.61 5.08
C HIS A 73 9.69 -21.81 5.35
N SER A 74 8.89 -21.59 4.30
CA SER A 74 7.59 -20.91 4.39
C SER A 74 6.49 -21.85 3.93
N ASP A 75 5.47 -22.05 4.76
CA ASP A 75 4.24 -22.77 4.40
C ASP A 75 3.24 -21.89 3.65
N ALA A 76 3.59 -20.63 3.36
CA ALA A 76 2.73 -19.76 2.57
C ALA A 76 2.57 -20.32 1.15
N PRO A 77 1.36 -20.29 0.57
CA PRO A 77 1.13 -20.75 -0.80
C PRO A 77 1.81 -19.84 -1.85
N PHE A 78 2.34 -18.69 -1.42
CA PHE A 78 3.04 -17.72 -2.26
C PHE A 78 4.54 -17.75 -1.99
N THR A 79 5.33 -17.74 -3.07
CA THR A 79 6.80 -17.76 -3.02
C THR A 79 7.40 -16.38 -2.76
N THR A 80 6.67 -15.30 -3.06
CA THR A 80 7.09 -13.92 -2.80
C THR A 80 5.99 -13.16 -2.08
N HIS A 81 6.37 -12.08 -1.38
CA HIS A 81 5.42 -11.16 -0.73
C HIS A 81 4.56 -10.37 -1.74
N LEU A 82 4.89 -10.46 -3.03
CA LEU A 82 4.07 -9.93 -4.11
C LEU A 82 3.11 -11.05 -4.50
N GLY A 83 1.89 -11.01 -3.98
CA GLY A 83 0.82 -11.87 -4.47
C GLY A 83 0.52 -11.60 -5.95
N ASP A 84 -0.28 -12.47 -6.58
CA ASP A 84 -0.69 -12.28 -7.97
C ASP A 84 -1.34 -10.91 -8.19
N HIS A 85 -1.02 -10.26 -9.32
CA HIS A 85 -1.64 -9.00 -9.71
C HIS A 85 -3.09 -9.26 -10.14
N VAL A 86 -4.00 -9.31 -9.17
CA VAL A 86 -5.44 -9.36 -9.39
C VAL A 86 -5.94 -7.92 -9.55
N PRO A 87 -6.75 -7.61 -10.58
CA PRO A 87 -7.36 -6.29 -10.69
C PRO A 87 -8.21 -6.01 -9.44
N TYR A 88 -8.02 -4.82 -8.87
CA TYR A 88 -8.78 -4.41 -7.69
C TYR A 88 -10.28 -4.29 -8.03
N TYR A 89 -11.09 -5.13 -7.41
CA TYR A 89 -12.55 -5.01 -7.43
C TYR A 89 -13.03 -4.43 -6.10
N PRO A 90 -13.53 -3.18 -6.10
CA PRO A 90 -14.00 -2.56 -4.88
C PRO A 90 -15.29 -3.23 -4.41
N ASN A 91 -15.43 -3.36 -3.09
CA ASN A 91 -16.63 -3.95 -2.50
C ASN A 91 -17.88 -3.11 -2.84
N LYS A 92 -18.77 -3.67 -3.67
CA LYS A 92 -19.97 -3.00 -4.18
C LYS A 92 -20.98 -2.60 -3.10
N THR A 93 -20.92 -3.19 -1.91
CA THR A 93 -21.79 -2.81 -0.77
C THR A 93 -21.45 -1.43 -0.18
N LEU A 94 -20.25 -0.91 -0.46
CA LEU A 94 -19.83 0.44 -0.07
C LEU A 94 -20.40 1.53 -1.00
N TYR A 95 -20.89 1.15 -2.18
CA TYR A 95 -21.45 2.05 -3.18
C TYR A 95 -22.91 2.34 -2.85
N ARG A 96 -23.14 3.02 -1.73
CA ARG A 96 -24.48 3.43 -1.31
C ARG A 96 -24.82 4.78 -1.92
N SER A 97 -26.07 4.92 -2.38
CA SER A 97 -26.64 6.23 -2.67
C SER A 97 -26.57 7.14 -1.43
N ARG A 98 -26.55 8.46 -1.62
CA ARG A 98 -26.62 9.44 -0.52
C ARG A 98 -28.05 9.79 -0.14
N GLY A 99 -29.02 9.44 -0.98
CA GLY A 99 -30.45 9.65 -0.81
C GLY A 99 -31.23 9.00 -1.94
N TYR A 100 -32.56 9.01 -1.83
CA TYR A 100 -33.45 8.51 -2.88
C TYR A 100 -33.27 9.33 -4.17
N ASN A 101 -32.91 8.69 -5.28
CA ASN A 101 -32.60 9.34 -6.57
C ASN A 101 -31.55 10.46 -6.50
N VAL A 102 -30.62 10.40 -5.54
CA VAL A 102 -29.50 11.36 -5.42
C VAL A 102 -28.20 10.79 -6.01
N GLY A 103 -28.08 9.46 -6.07
CA GLY A 103 -26.83 8.79 -6.45
C GLY A 103 -25.73 8.95 -5.38
N SER A 104 -24.49 8.69 -5.77
CA SER A 104 -23.28 8.84 -4.95
C SER A 104 -22.14 9.34 -5.83
N LEU A 105 -20.95 9.54 -5.25
CA LEU A 105 -19.76 9.86 -6.03
C LEU A 105 -19.46 8.78 -7.09
N ALA A 106 -19.86 7.54 -6.81
CA ALA A 106 -19.54 6.40 -7.64
C ALA A 106 -20.77 5.64 -8.18
N THR A 107 -21.97 6.22 -8.09
CA THR A 107 -23.21 5.63 -8.61
C THR A 107 -24.10 6.75 -9.10
N LYS A 108 -24.64 6.63 -10.32
CA LYS A 108 -25.54 7.67 -10.85
C LYS A 108 -26.92 7.59 -10.18
N PRO A 109 -27.70 8.69 -10.16
CA PRO A 109 -29.07 8.69 -9.61
C PRO A 109 -30.00 7.61 -10.20
N ASP A 110 -29.89 7.36 -11.50
CA ASP A 110 -30.75 6.44 -12.26
C ASP A 110 -30.20 5.00 -12.31
N GLU A 111 -29.04 4.76 -11.71
CA GLU A 111 -28.40 3.45 -11.73
C GLU A 111 -29.00 2.56 -10.63
N PRO A 112 -29.40 1.31 -10.94
CA PRO A 112 -29.90 0.39 -9.93
C PRO A 112 -28.80 0.02 -8.93
N ASP A 113 -29.17 -0.25 -7.68
CA ASP A 113 -28.22 -0.65 -6.65
C ASP A 113 -27.39 -1.89 -7.10
N GLN A 114 -26.06 -1.80 -6.99
CA GLN A 114 -25.11 -2.87 -7.35
C GLN A 114 -24.94 -3.93 -6.25
N TYR A 115 -25.79 -3.93 -5.23
CA TYR A 115 -25.76 -4.84 -4.10
C TYR A 115 -27.19 -5.23 -3.69
N TYR A 116 -27.30 -6.33 -2.95
CA TYR A 116 -28.60 -6.82 -2.52
C TYR A 116 -29.27 -5.86 -1.53
N LEU A 117 -30.53 -5.52 -1.80
CA LEU A 117 -31.43 -4.81 -0.89
C LEU A 117 -32.72 -5.62 -0.75
N GLN A 118 -33.22 -5.68 0.48
CA GLN A 118 -34.44 -6.42 0.78
C GLN A 118 -35.62 -5.92 -0.07
N PRO A 119 -36.54 -6.82 -0.47
CA PRO A 119 -37.79 -6.43 -1.11
C PRO A 119 -38.58 -5.43 -0.27
N GLY A 120 -39.08 -4.37 -0.91
CA GLY A 120 -39.84 -3.31 -0.23
C GLY A 120 -38.99 -2.26 0.50
N HIS A 121 -37.65 -2.37 0.47
CA HIS A 121 -36.78 -1.35 1.08
C HIS A 121 -36.99 0.02 0.42
N LEU A 122 -37.20 1.07 1.22
CA LEU A 122 -37.55 2.43 0.76
C LEU A 122 -36.55 3.04 -0.23
N ARG A 123 -35.29 2.62 -0.14
CA ARG A 123 -34.20 3.11 -1.00
C ARG A 123 -33.92 2.22 -2.21
N ARG A 124 -34.67 1.12 -2.39
CA ARG A 124 -34.47 0.19 -3.50
C ARG A 124 -35.01 0.83 -4.78
N THR A 125 -34.11 1.17 -5.70
CA THR A 125 -34.48 1.76 -7.00
C THR A 125 -34.86 0.71 -8.04
N ARG A 126 -34.40 -0.54 -7.87
CA ARG A 126 -34.80 -1.67 -8.72
C ARG A 126 -36.29 -1.98 -8.53
N LYS A 127 -37.11 -1.61 -9.53
CA LYS A 127 -38.52 -1.98 -9.62
C LYS A 127 -38.62 -3.48 -9.90
N HIS A 128 -39.12 -4.23 -8.94
CA HIS A 128 -39.49 -5.64 -9.09
C HIS A 128 -41.00 -5.72 -8.95
N LYS A 129 -41.70 -6.44 -9.81
CA LYS A 129 -43.13 -6.73 -9.64
C LYS A 129 -43.29 -7.56 -8.36
N GLN A 130 -44.06 -7.10 -7.36
CA GLN A 130 -44.22 -7.89 -6.13
C GLN A 130 -44.97 -9.19 -6.46
N HIS A 131 -44.32 -10.33 -6.29
CA HIS A 131 -44.91 -11.66 -6.41
C HIS A 131 -44.61 -12.43 -5.13
N PHE A 132 -45.64 -12.94 -4.45
CA PHE A 132 -45.48 -13.76 -3.23
C PHE A 132 -44.94 -15.16 -3.54
N PHE A 133 -45.20 -15.64 -4.75
CA PHE A 133 -44.73 -16.91 -5.28
C PHE A 133 -44.07 -16.64 -6.62
N ALA A 134 -42.90 -17.23 -6.85
CA ALA A 134 -42.29 -17.24 -8.18
C ALA A 134 -43.25 -17.95 -9.14
N HIS A 135 -43.57 -17.31 -10.26
CA HIS A 135 -44.21 -18.03 -11.35
C HIS A 135 -43.18 -19.04 -11.87
N VAL A 136 -43.53 -20.31 -12.00
CA VAL A 136 -42.63 -21.32 -12.55
C VAL A 136 -43.34 -21.91 -13.77
N ASP A 137 -42.94 -21.46 -14.95
CA ASP A 137 -43.33 -22.13 -16.19
C ASP A 137 -42.51 -23.43 -16.35
N TYR A 138 -43.13 -24.56 -16.00
CA TYR A 138 -42.52 -25.88 -16.12
C TYR A 138 -42.25 -26.29 -17.57
N ASN A 139 -42.92 -25.67 -18.55
CA ASN A 139 -42.72 -25.95 -19.97
C ASN A 139 -41.59 -25.10 -20.59
N ASN A 140 -41.16 -24.03 -19.91
CA ASN A 140 -40.04 -23.21 -20.32
C ASN A 140 -39.25 -22.72 -19.08
N PRO A 141 -38.42 -23.59 -18.47
CA PRO A 141 -37.77 -23.30 -17.20
C PRO A 141 -36.75 -22.15 -17.29
N GLU A 142 -36.20 -21.89 -18.47
CA GLU A 142 -35.26 -20.77 -18.70
C GLU A 142 -35.97 -19.40 -18.64
N ASN A 143 -37.21 -19.30 -19.14
CA ASN A 143 -38.04 -18.08 -19.06
C ASN A 143 -39.01 -18.08 -17.88
N SER A 144 -38.94 -19.09 -17.02
CA SER A 144 -39.93 -19.29 -15.96
C SER A 144 -39.98 -18.13 -14.97
N ASP A 145 -38.89 -17.38 -14.82
CA ASP A 145 -38.76 -16.27 -13.89
C ASP A 145 -37.87 -15.14 -14.48
N GLU A 146 -38.46 -13.97 -14.79
CA GLU A 146 -37.77 -12.76 -15.24
C GLU A 146 -36.62 -12.35 -14.29
N THR A 147 -36.61 -12.86 -13.04
CA THR A 147 -35.59 -12.55 -12.03
C THR A 147 -34.31 -13.37 -12.16
N ARG A 148 -34.33 -14.51 -12.87
CA ARG A 148 -33.13 -15.35 -13.10
C ARG A 148 -32.16 -14.73 -14.10
N GLU A 149 -32.62 -13.83 -14.95
CA GLU A 149 -31.80 -13.23 -16.01
C GLU A 149 -30.73 -12.25 -15.48
N GLN A 150 -30.89 -11.70 -14.27
CA GLN A 150 -29.97 -10.70 -13.72
C GLN A 150 -29.10 -11.28 -12.60
N PHE A 151 -28.00 -11.93 -12.98
CA PHE A 151 -26.96 -12.31 -12.03
C PHE A 151 -26.43 -11.07 -11.27
N LEU A 152 -26.36 -11.16 -9.94
CA LEU A 152 -25.77 -10.12 -9.08
C LEU A 152 -24.24 -10.01 -9.26
N ARG A 153 -23.61 -11.05 -9.83
CA ARG A 153 -22.20 -11.16 -10.20
C ARG A 153 -22.03 -12.25 -11.27
N PRO A 154 -21.14 -12.10 -12.26
CA PRO A 154 -20.78 -13.21 -13.15
C PRO A 154 -20.14 -14.34 -12.33
N ALA A 155 -20.47 -15.59 -12.61
CA ALA A 155 -19.90 -16.75 -11.91
C ALA A 155 -18.39 -16.94 -12.19
N ASP A 156 -17.89 -16.31 -13.25
CA ASP A 156 -16.54 -16.51 -13.77
C ASP A 156 -15.48 -15.59 -13.14
N VAL A 157 -15.86 -14.75 -12.18
CA VAL A 157 -14.94 -13.85 -11.46
C VAL A 157 -14.65 -14.43 -10.08
N ASN A 158 -13.61 -15.27 -10.02
CA ASN A 158 -12.90 -15.65 -8.80
C ASN A 158 -11.51 -14.99 -8.82
#